data_AF-A0A947QF75-F1
#
_entry.id   AF-A0A947QF75-F1
#
_cell.length_a   1.000
_cell.length_b   1.000
_cell.length_c   1.000
_cell.angle_alpha   90.00
_cell.angle_beta   90.00
_cell.angle_gamma   90.00
#
_symmetry.space_group_name_H-M   'P 1'
#
loop_
_entity.id
_entity.type
_entity.pdbx_description
1 polymer ?
#
loop_
_entity_poly.entity_id
_entity_poly.type
_entity_poly.pdbx_seq_one_letter_code
_entity_poly.pdbx_strand_id
1 'polypeptide(L)'
;GGMYWDSYNTIKRIDQYIPVDVYIAGCMPRPEALLAGFQELKRIIKAGDGEGQNEYARNFDWYKANQKKVIKNWNMPDYNW
;
A
#
# COMPACT_ATOMS: atom_id res chain seq x y z
N GLY A 1 -7.31 8.74 -3.70
CA GLY A 1 -7.56 8.67 -5.16
C GLY A 1 -9.05 8.76 -5.43
N GLY A 2 -9.54 8.12 -6.51
CA GLY A 2 -10.97 7.99 -6.80
C GLY A 2 -11.74 9.32 -6.75
N MET A 3 -12.94 9.31 -6.16
CA MET A 3 -13.81 10.50 -6.01
C MET A 3 -13.15 11.67 -5.26
N TYR A 4 -12.15 11.40 -4.43
CA TYR A 4 -11.43 12.40 -3.64
C TYR A 4 -10.14 12.87 -4.34
N TRP A 5 -10.09 12.82 -5.67
CA TRP A 5 -8.88 13.18 -6.44
C TRP A 5 -8.42 14.61 -6.17
N ASP A 6 -9.33 15.56 -5.95
CA ASP A 6 -8.97 16.97 -5.70
C ASP A 6 -8.93 17.36 -4.20
N SER A 7 -9.12 16.39 -3.29
CA SER A 7 -9.08 16.68 -1.85
C SER A 7 -7.65 17.01 -1.34
N TYR A 8 -7.52 18.05 -0.53
CA TYR A 8 -6.27 18.49 0.10
C TYR A 8 -5.71 17.49 1.13
N ASN A 9 -6.54 16.59 1.66
CA ASN A 9 -6.15 15.67 2.75
C ASN A 9 -5.99 14.20 2.30
N THR A 10 -6.13 13.91 1.01
CA THR A 10 -6.20 12.52 0.52
C THR A 10 -4.97 12.17 -0.32
N ILE A 11 -4.25 11.12 0.08
CA ILE A 11 -3.18 10.53 -0.73
C ILE A 11 -3.78 9.88 -1.99
N LYS A 12 -3.19 10.18 -3.14
CA LYS A 12 -3.75 9.76 -4.45
C LYS A 12 -3.30 8.36 -4.85
N ARG A 13 -2.04 8.04 -4.58
CA ARG A 13 -1.38 6.78 -4.89
C ARG A 13 -0.71 6.22 -3.64
N ILE A 14 -1.23 5.12 -3.12
CA ILE A 14 -0.76 4.52 -1.86
C ILE A 14 0.54 3.72 -2.04
N ASP A 15 0.73 3.15 -3.22
CA ASP A 15 1.95 2.41 -3.62
C ASP A 15 3.23 3.24 -3.64
N GLN A 16 3.13 4.56 -3.61
CA GLN A 16 4.31 5.42 -3.46
C GLN A 16 4.87 5.44 -2.04
N TYR A 17 4.11 4.95 -1.06
CA TYR A 17 4.42 5.04 0.36
C TYR A 17 4.63 3.68 1.01
N ILE A 18 3.92 2.65 0.53
CA ILE A 18 4.03 1.26 0.99
C ILE A 18 3.85 0.32 -0.20
N PRO A 19 4.48 -0.86 -0.22
CA PRO A 19 4.26 -1.86 -1.27
C PRO A 19 2.81 -2.34 -1.24
N VAL A 20 2.24 -2.62 -2.42
CA VAL A 20 0.87 -3.13 -2.57
C VAL A 20 0.92 -4.42 -3.38
N ASP A 21 0.51 -5.54 -2.78
CA ASP A 21 0.50 -6.83 -3.47
C ASP A 21 -0.69 -6.99 -4.44
N VAL A 22 -1.88 -6.51 -4.06
CA VAL A 22 -3.10 -6.67 -4.85
C VAL A 22 -3.97 -5.42 -4.78
N TYR A 23 -4.46 -4.97 -5.94
CA TYR A 23 -5.48 -3.94 -6.06
C TYR A 23 -6.85 -4.55 -6.35
N ILE A 24 -7.88 -4.04 -5.67
CA ILE A 24 -9.28 -4.44 -5.90
C ILE A 24 -10.05 -3.21 -6.37
N ALA A 25 -10.62 -3.28 -7.57
CA ALA A 25 -11.42 -2.21 -8.14
C ALA A 25 -12.84 -2.20 -7.54
N GLY A 26 -13.38 -1.00 -7.28
CA GLY A 26 -14.76 -0.82 -6.86
C GLY A 26 -15.00 0.46 -6.08
N CYS A 27 -16.25 0.95 -6.10
CA CYS A 27 -16.67 2.15 -5.40
C CYS A 27 -18.17 2.05 -5.02
N MET A 28 -18.57 1.18 -4.08
CA MET A 28 -17.77 0.23 -3.29
C MET A 28 -17.58 -1.12 -4.03
N PRO A 29 -16.48 -1.87 -3.78
CA PRO A 29 -16.31 -3.19 -4.36
C PRO A 29 -17.41 -4.14 -3.88
N ARG A 30 -17.92 -4.96 -4.80
CA ARG A 30 -18.86 -6.04 -4.46
C ARG A 30 -18.16 -7.10 -3.60
N PRO A 31 -18.85 -7.78 -2.68
CA PRO A 31 -18.24 -8.83 -1.84
C PRO A 31 -17.51 -9.91 -2.66
N GLU A 32 -18.03 -10.26 -3.83
CA GLU A 32 -17.43 -11.23 -4.75
C GLU A 32 -16.06 -10.75 -5.29
N ALA A 33 -15.91 -9.44 -5.54
CA ALA A 33 -14.63 -8.86 -5.96
C ALA A 33 -13.58 -8.90 -4.83
N LEU A 34 -14.02 -8.75 -3.58
CA LEU A 34 -13.15 -8.89 -2.42
C LEU A 34 -12.66 -10.34 -2.26
N LEU A 35 -13.57 -11.32 -2.44
CA LEU A 35 -13.22 -12.74 -2.42
C LEU A 35 -12.22 -13.10 -3.53
N ALA A 36 -12.42 -12.56 -4.75
CA ALA A 36 -11.47 -12.74 -5.85
C ALA A 36 -10.09 -12.15 -5.53
N GLY A 37 -10.03 -10.96 -4.92
CA GLY A 37 -8.78 -10.35 -4.46
C GLY A 37 -8.04 -11.21 -3.43
N PHE A 38 -8.75 -11.83 -2.49
CA PHE A 38 -8.14 -12.78 -1.54
C PHE A 38 -7.66 -14.07 -2.20
N GLN A 39 -8.39 -14.59 -3.19
CA GLN A 39 -7.93 -15.76 -3.95
C GLN A 39 -6.65 -15.45 -4.72
N GLU A 40 -6.55 -14.26 -5.31
CA GLU A 40 -5.34 -13.82 -6.00
C GLU A 40 -4.17 -13.63 -5.04
N LEU A 41 -4.39 -13.00 -3.87
CA LEU A 41 -3.36 -12.88 -2.85
C LEU A 41 -2.84 -14.26 -2.38
N LYS A 42 -3.75 -15.24 -2.19
CA LYS A 42 -3.35 -16.61 -1.86
C LYS A 42 -2.49 -17.25 -2.97
N ARG A 43 -2.76 -16.94 -4.24
CA ARG A 43 -1.99 -17.44 -5.38
C ARG A 43 -0.58 -16.86 -5.37
N ILE A 44 -0.44 -15.54 -5.17
CA ILE A 44 0.84 -14.82 -5.06
C ILE A 44 1.70 -15.41 -3.92
N ILE A 45 1.12 -15.60 -2.73
CA ILE A 45 1.83 -16.16 -1.58
C ILE A 45 2.30 -17.59 -1.88
N LYS A 46 1.46 -18.44 -2.48
CA LYS A 46 1.83 -19.82 -2.83
C LYS A 46 2.92 -19.90 -3.90
N ALA A 47 2.99 -18.92 -4.80
CA ALA A 47 4.03 -18.82 -5.81
C ALA A 47 5.38 -18.35 -5.25
N GLY A 48 5.40 -17.77 -4.05
CA GLY A 48 6.60 -17.16 -3.46
C GLY A 48 6.82 -15.70 -3.88
N ASP A 49 5.85 -15.09 -4.58
CA ASP A 49 5.95 -13.74 -5.14
C ASP A 49 5.47 -12.65 -4.14
N GLY A 50 4.99 -13.03 -2.96
CA GLY A 50 4.49 -12.13 -1.91
C GLY A 50 5.61 -11.40 -1.14
N GLU A 51 6.49 -10.71 -1.86
CA GLU A 51 7.72 -10.12 -1.35
C GLU A 51 7.60 -8.63 -0.94
N GLY A 52 6.39 -8.09 -0.73
CA GLY A 52 6.21 -6.67 -0.43
C GLY A 52 7.14 -6.13 0.67
N GLN A 53 7.34 -6.88 1.75
CA GLN A 53 8.27 -6.49 2.83
C GLN A 53 9.74 -6.47 2.38
N ASN A 54 10.17 -7.44 1.57
CA ASN A 54 11.53 -7.47 1.01
C ASN A 54 11.75 -6.30 0.05
N GLU A 55 10.75 -5.98 -0.77
CA GLU A 55 10.77 -4.80 -1.64
C GLU A 55 10.88 -3.51 -0.83
N TYR A 56 10.09 -3.38 0.23
CA TYR A 56 10.15 -2.22 1.12
C TYR A 56 11.52 -2.08 1.78
N ALA A 57 12.13 -3.19 2.22
CA ALA A 57 13.47 -3.18 2.80
C ALA A 57 14.55 -2.80 1.76
N ARG A 58 14.47 -3.35 0.54
CA ARG A 58 15.40 -3.02 -0.57
C ARG A 58 15.31 -1.56 -1.00
N ASN A 59 14.10 -1.00 -1.01
CA ASN A 59 13.80 0.35 -1.47
C ASN A 59 13.47 1.32 -0.30
N PHE A 60 13.98 1.02 0.90
CA PHE A 60 13.56 1.69 2.14
C PHE A 60 13.69 3.21 2.07
N ASP A 61 14.83 3.71 1.59
CA ASP A 61 15.09 5.14 1.47
C ASP A 61 14.11 5.85 0.53
N TRP A 62 13.70 5.19 -0.56
CA TRP A 62 12.74 5.73 -1.52
C TRP A 62 11.36 5.87 -0.90
N TYR A 63 10.86 4.81 -0.26
CA TYR A 63 9.59 4.82 0.44
C TYR A 63 9.59 5.84 1.59
N LYS A 64 10.67 5.90 2.37
CA LYS A 64 10.84 6.88 3.45
C LYS A 64 10.87 8.32 2.93
N ALA A 65 11.57 8.59 1.83
CA ALA A 65 11.59 9.91 1.23
C ALA A 65 10.19 10.36 0.79
N ASN A 66 9.36 9.44 0.26
CA ASN A 66 7.98 9.74 -0.08
C ASN A 66 7.12 9.97 1.17
N GLN A 67 7.23 9.11 2.19
CA GLN A 67 6.52 9.28 3.46
C GLN A 67 6.82 10.64 4.12
N LYS A 68 8.08 11.08 4.14
CA LYS A 68 8.48 12.39 4.70
C LYS A 68 7.83 13.59 3.99
N LYS A 69 7.44 13.47 2.72
CA LYS A 69 6.79 14.58 1.98
C LYS A 69 5.36 14.85 2.48
N VAL A 70 4.68 13.82 2.99
CA VAL A 70 3.27 13.93 3.41
C VAL A 70 3.10 13.96 4.94
N ILE A 71 3.99 13.32 5.68
CA ILE A 71 3.94 13.28 7.15
C ILE A 71 4.83 14.40 7.71
N LYS A 72 4.25 15.58 7.95
CA LYS A 72 4.99 16.78 8.39
C LYS A 72 5.48 16.71 9.84
N ASN A 73 4.66 16.18 10.74
CA ASN A 73 4.97 16.07 12.18
C ASN A 73 5.29 14.61 12.53
N TRP A 74 6.23 14.02 11.80
CA TRP A 74 6.54 12.61 11.97
C TRP A 74 7.34 12.37 13.26
N ASN A 75 6.61 12.13 14.35
CA ASN A 75 7.15 11.54 15.55
C ASN A 75 6.96 10.02 15.46
N MET A 76 7.88 9.32 14.77
CA MET A 76 7.85 7.86 14.77
C MET A 76 8.30 7.43 16.17
N PRO A 77 7.48 6.74 16.97
CA PRO A 77 8.00 6.09 18.15
C PRO A 77 9.10 5.12 17.72
N ASP A 78 10.17 5.02 18.50
CA ASP A 78 11.26 4.07 18.28
C ASP A 78 10.72 2.64 18.45
N TYR A 79 10.05 2.11 17.42
CA TYR A 79 9.77 0.69 17.31
C TYR A 79 11.08 0.01 16.92
N ASN A 80 11.93 -0.18 17.93
CA ASN A 80 12.91 -1.24 17.99
C ASN A 80 12.12 -2.57 18.01
N TRP A 81 12.16 -3.27 16.88
CA TRP A 81 12.02 -4.72 16.82
C TRP A 81 13.29 -5.28 16.22
#